data_AF-W2NM92-F1
#
_entry.id   AF-W2NM92-F1
#
_cell.length_a   1.000
_cell.length_b   1.000
_cell.length_c   1.000
_cell.angle_alpha   90.00
_cell.angle_beta   90.00
_cell.angle_gamma   90.00
#
_symmetry.space_group_name_H-M   'P 1'
#
loop_
_entity.id
_entity.type
_entity.pdbx_description
1 polymer ?
#
loop_
_entity_poly.entity_id
_entity_poly.type
_entity_poly.pdbx_seq_one_letter_code
_entity_poly.pdbx_strand_id
1 'polypeptide(L)'
;MALRSFILRRFLLLTATTLLIALAVGSASAAEQGKVSVELTESEPDTSGVTVPEFVATNEWQELLPGQGVPRGLHVRLNLETGKREAKLVDPNEAETEESMRSVVVDPNAKETTVTVSTDISGDIVSEENEDDTLTVTEEEISEDTVKASGEDVASVVKEEDEAPPAEPNWNHEKIYDVLQALPEPPKVEGMDIHEAHEKLSPAEFRRQIVTLWKKRQAELKEALESLQDDAKYLGKLLEQFKEAEQKGDTEGQLSVLEVLEWEVQDLDKTHVFNFIGGFGIVAEYLNSTNLPIRASAAWVVGSAAKNYKDGQEWAIDAGVIPKLVDSLRLELPSSEDAAKDVLEVKKKAIYALSSLVRSNERGQRLFSLHNGPELLAGLFDDAHPAKLQLKVLLFVYDLLAEATEIKLRGGDDPVPSALIELEKVFQSEKWCQRFSTTFVKMAHLLAHREVIELVDAMRHQLPACQQVHQTSGIKTVVEKLAEGFAGDEELDAEEKNELALFFEDFLGRV
;
A
#
# COMPACT_ATOMS: atom_id res chain seq x y z
N MET A 1 -4.06 24.23 -28.18
CA MET A 1 -5.24 24.03 -27.33
C MET A 1 -5.10 22.86 -26.34
N ALA A 2 -3.98 22.09 -26.37
CA ALA A 2 -3.66 21.03 -25.40
C ALA A 2 -2.49 21.38 -24.44
N LEU A 3 -2.01 22.63 -24.46
CA LEU A 3 -0.86 23.09 -23.66
C LEU A 3 -1.25 24.09 -22.55
N ARG A 4 -2.55 24.33 -22.35
CA ARG A 4 -3.08 25.31 -21.39
C ARG A 4 -3.76 24.68 -20.16
N SER A 5 -3.86 23.35 -20.09
CA SER A 5 -4.28 22.62 -18.87
C SER A 5 -3.11 22.29 -17.92
N PHE A 6 -1.88 22.70 -18.28
CA PHE A 6 -0.69 22.36 -17.51
C PHE A 6 -0.41 23.30 -16.32
N ILE A 7 -1.02 24.49 -16.29
CA ILE A 7 -0.73 25.52 -15.28
C ILE A 7 -1.70 25.44 -14.10
N LEU A 8 -2.98 25.10 -14.33
CA LEU A 8 -3.92 24.75 -13.25
C LEU A 8 -3.47 23.49 -12.47
N ARG A 9 -2.70 22.60 -13.11
CA ARG A 9 -2.01 21.46 -12.45
C ARG A 9 -0.95 21.90 -11.44
N ARG A 10 -0.41 23.11 -11.55
CA ARG A 10 0.62 23.63 -10.64
C ARG A 10 0.05 24.04 -9.29
N PHE A 11 -1.22 24.44 -9.24
CA PHE A 11 -1.95 24.71 -8.00
C PHE A 11 -2.31 23.43 -7.21
N LEU A 12 -2.41 22.29 -7.90
CA LEU A 12 -2.68 20.97 -7.29
C LEU A 12 -1.41 20.18 -6.90
N LEU A 13 -0.21 20.64 -7.26
CA LEU A 13 1.06 19.90 -7.08
C LEU A 13 2.05 20.55 -6.08
N LEU A 14 1.58 21.42 -5.18
CA LEU A 14 2.39 21.99 -4.09
C LEU A 14 2.67 21.02 -2.92
N THR A 15 2.72 19.71 -3.19
CA THR A 15 3.34 18.68 -2.32
C THR A 15 4.31 17.78 -3.08
N ALA A 16 5.10 18.31 -4.01
CA ALA A 16 6.26 17.61 -4.55
C ALA A 16 7.30 18.59 -5.12
N THR A 17 8.24 19.05 -4.29
CA THR A 17 9.44 19.75 -4.75
C THR A 17 10.60 18.78 -4.99
N THR A 18 10.89 18.63 -6.29
CA THR A 18 12.22 18.68 -6.94
C THR A 18 13.32 17.68 -6.60
N LEU A 19 13.80 16.99 -7.65
CA LEU A 19 15.16 17.22 -8.15
C LEU A 19 15.25 17.01 -9.68
N LEU A 20 15.65 18.05 -10.42
CA LEU A 20 16.01 17.97 -11.84
C LEU A 20 17.12 19.00 -12.11
N ILE A 21 18.35 18.52 -12.36
CA ILE A 21 19.50 19.20 -13.00
C ILE A 21 20.38 18.06 -13.54
N ALA A 22 20.90 17.96 -14.77
CA ALA A 22 20.97 18.82 -15.96
C ALA A 22 21.10 17.94 -17.22
N LEU A 23 20.65 18.46 -18.36
CA LEU A 23 21.08 18.03 -19.71
C LEU A 23 22.01 19.10 -20.28
N ALA A 24 23.19 18.67 -20.74
CA ALA A 24 24.05 19.46 -21.62
C ALA A 24 23.93 18.94 -23.07
N VAL A 25 23.90 19.90 -23.98
CA VAL A 25 23.52 19.81 -25.40
C VAL A 25 24.64 19.25 -26.28
N GLY A 26 24.26 18.51 -27.34
CA GLY A 26 25.10 18.25 -28.50
C GLY A 26 24.27 17.83 -29.72
N SER A 27 24.04 18.76 -30.63
CA SER A 27 23.23 18.62 -31.85
C SER A 27 24.04 18.11 -33.05
N ALA A 28 23.52 17.14 -33.81
CA ALA A 28 23.79 16.93 -35.26
C ALA A 28 22.76 15.92 -35.80
N SER A 29 21.75 16.36 -36.56
CA SER A 29 21.69 16.47 -38.03
C SER A 29 21.16 15.20 -38.72
N ALA A 30 20.18 15.43 -39.60
CA ALA A 30 19.32 14.46 -40.27
C ALA A 30 19.93 13.83 -41.55
N ALA A 31 19.18 12.85 -42.09
CA ALA A 31 19.32 12.05 -43.33
C ALA A 31 19.74 10.59 -43.02
N GLU A 32 19.18 9.52 -43.57
CA GLU A 32 18.44 9.32 -44.82
C GLU A 32 17.68 7.98 -44.78
N GLN A 33 16.77 7.77 -45.74
CA GLN A 33 15.84 6.66 -45.88
C GLN A 33 16.51 5.31 -46.23
N GLY A 34 15.89 4.20 -45.81
CA GLY A 34 16.18 2.86 -46.34
C GLY A 34 15.05 1.86 -46.05
N LYS A 35 14.26 1.56 -47.07
CA LYS A 35 13.09 0.65 -47.09
C LYS A 35 13.40 -0.53 -48.01
N VAL A 36 13.50 -1.78 -47.53
CA VAL A 36 13.38 -3.04 -48.31
C VAL A 36 13.08 -4.18 -47.32
N SER A 37 11.89 -4.81 -47.29
CA SER A 37 11.34 -5.94 -48.09
C SER A 37 11.87 -7.34 -47.77
N VAL A 38 10.92 -8.26 -47.62
CA VAL A 38 10.95 -9.70 -47.27
C VAL A 38 11.29 -10.59 -48.48
N GLU A 39 12.01 -11.73 -48.28
CA GLU A 39 11.77 -13.09 -48.88
C GLU A 39 12.87 -14.07 -48.37
N LEU A 40 12.57 -15.10 -47.56
CA LEU A 40 12.14 -16.49 -47.84
C LEU A 40 13.19 -17.44 -48.49
N THR A 41 13.57 -18.48 -47.70
CA THR A 41 13.94 -19.89 -48.03
C THR A 41 15.23 -20.15 -48.84
N GLU A 42 16.12 -21.10 -48.51
CA GLU A 42 15.91 -22.54 -48.24
C GLU A 42 16.85 -23.16 -47.17
N SER A 43 16.25 -24.14 -46.46
CA SER A 43 16.71 -25.38 -45.79
C SER A 43 17.91 -26.12 -46.41
N GLU A 44 18.73 -26.99 -45.78
CA GLU A 44 18.74 -27.84 -44.55
C GLU A 44 20.13 -28.59 -44.50
N PRO A 45 20.50 -29.57 -43.62
CA PRO A 45 19.79 -30.24 -42.52
C PRO A 45 20.57 -30.46 -41.19
N ASP A 46 19.81 -30.95 -40.21
CA ASP A 46 20.09 -31.36 -38.82
C ASP A 46 21.17 -32.42 -38.58
N THR A 47 21.82 -32.32 -37.40
CA THR A 47 21.88 -33.33 -36.32
C THR A 47 22.34 -32.58 -35.05
N SER A 48 21.65 -32.51 -33.91
CA SER A 48 20.89 -33.52 -33.17
C SER A 48 19.78 -32.87 -32.34
N GLY A 49 18.54 -33.28 -32.56
CA GLY A 49 17.41 -32.92 -31.70
C GLY A 49 17.52 -33.61 -30.34
N VAL A 50 17.33 -32.82 -29.28
CA VAL A 50 16.86 -33.30 -27.99
C VAL A 50 15.62 -32.48 -27.66
N THR A 51 14.46 -32.98 -28.06
CA THR A 51 13.18 -32.51 -27.53
C THR A 51 13.13 -32.90 -26.06
N VAL A 52 13.26 -31.92 -25.16
CA VAL A 52 13.10 -32.14 -23.72
C VAL A 52 11.66 -32.60 -23.47
N PRO A 53 11.42 -33.82 -22.96
CA PRO A 53 10.08 -34.34 -22.76
C PRO A 53 9.34 -33.55 -21.66
N GLU A 54 8.02 -33.43 -21.81
CA GLU A 54 7.15 -32.82 -20.79
C GLU A 54 7.21 -33.60 -19.48
N PHE A 55 7.26 -32.89 -18.35
CA PHE A 55 7.42 -33.49 -17.03
C PHE A 55 6.17 -34.27 -16.59
N VAL A 56 6.30 -35.58 -16.36
CA VAL A 56 5.22 -36.43 -15.84
C VAL A 56 5.36 -36.56 -14.33
N ALA A 57 4.50 -35.86 -13.60
CA ALA A 57 4.55 -35.81 -12.15
C ALA A 57 4.17 -37.14 -11.48
N THR A 58 4.92 -37.50 -10.44
CA THR A 58 4.63 -38.63 -9.52
C THR A 58 4.49 -38.12 -8.09
N ASN A 59 4.05 -38.98 -7.17
CA ASN A 59 3.92 -38.64 -5.74
C ASN A 59 5.27 -38.54 -5.00
N GLU A 60 6.35 -39.04 -5.60
CA GLU A 60 7.73 -38.90 -5.10
C GLU A 60 8.47 -37.78 -5.86
N TRP A 61 9.48 -37.19 -5.22
CA TRP A 61 10.29 -36.11 -5.78
C TRP A 61 11.12 -36.57 -6.97
N GLN A 62 10.95 -35.90 -8.12
CA GLN A 62 11.74 -36.14 -9.32
C GLN A 62 12.52 -34.89 -9.74
N GLU A 63 13.77 -35.07 -10.16
CA GLU A 63 14.63 -34.01 -10.66
C GLU A 63 14.13 -33.41 -11.99
N LEU A 64 14.19 -32.09 -12.12
CA LEU A 64 13.84 -31.32 -13.31
C LEU A 64 15.07 -31.05 -14.17
N LEU A 65 14.97 -31.33 -15.48
CA LEU A 65 16.04 -31.01 -16.42
C LEU A 65 16.12 -29.51 -16.69
N PRO A 66 17.32 -28.96 -16.99
CA PRO A 66 17.47 -27.55 -17.34
C PRO A 66 16.62 -27.17 -18.57
N GLY A 67 15.67 -26.25 -18.38
CA GLY A 67 14.76 -25.79 -19.44
C GLY A 67 13.48 -26.62 -19.61
N GLN A 68 13.24 -27.64 -18.78
CA GLN A 68 11.99 -28.41 -18.79
C GLN A 68 10.84 -27.61 -18.17
N GLY A 69 9.73 -27.48 -18.90
CA GLY A 69 8.53 -26.80 -18.43
C GLY A 69 7.79 -27.61 -17.36
N VAL A 70 7.39 -26.96 -16.27
CA VAL A 70 6.66 -27.59 -15.16
C VAL A 70 5.18 -27.22 -15.23
N PRO A 71 4.25 -28.19 -15.36
CA PRO A 71 2.81 -27.93 -15.30
C PRO A 71 2.38 -27.26 -13.98
N ARG A 72 1.38 -26.38 -14.06
CA ARG A 72 0.83 -25.68 -12.87
C ARG A 72 0.19 -26.68 -11.91
N GLY A 73 0.40 -26.49 -10.60
CA GLY A 73 -0.17 -27.35 -9.55
C GLY A 73 0.75 -28.45 -9.00
N LEU A 74 2.04 -28.40 -9.31
CA LEU A 74 3.07 -29.30 -8.76
C LEU A 74 3.85 -28.63 -7.64
N HIS A 75 4.25 -29.41 -6.64
CA HIS A 75 5.13 -28.94 -5.57
C HIS A 75 6.57 -28.96 -6.09
N VAL A 76 7.23 -27.79 -6.15
CA VAL A 76 8.60 -27.65 -6.68
C VAL A 76 9.53 -27.17 -5.57
N ARG A 77 10.68 -27.83 -5.39
CA ARG A 77 11.71 -27.42 -4.42
C ARG A 77 13.11 -27.39 -5.06
N LEU A 78 14.05 -26.68 -4.43
CA LEU A 78 15.46 -26.75 -4.75
C LEU A 78 16.15 -27.60 -3.68
N ASN A 79 16.72 -28.73 -4.07
CA ASN A 79 17.49 -29.59 -3.17
C ASN A 79 18.81 -28.89 -2.84
N LEU A 80 19.01 -28.52 -1.57
CA LEU A 80 20.15 -27.70 -1.13
C LEU A 80 21.47 -28.49 -1.05
N GLU A 81 21.40 -29.81 -0.97
CA GLU A 81 22.60 -30.67 -0.97
C GLU A 81 23.11 -30.89 -2.41
N THR A 82 22.20 -31.01 -3.38
CA THR A 82 22.56 -31.33 -4.77
C THR A 82 22.48 -30.14 -5.72
N GLY A 83 21.90 -29.02 -5.28
CA GLY A 83 21.68 -27.80 -6.08
C GLY A 83 20.66 -27.96 -7.20
N LYS A 84 19.90 -29.06 -7.23
CA LYS A 84 19.00 -29.44 -8.33
C LYS A 84 17.54 -29.14 -7.99
N ARG A 85 16.76 -28.76 -9.00
CA ARG A 85 15.32 -28.49 -8.84
C ARG A 85 14.56 -29.80 -8.94
N GLU A 86 13.63 -30.06 -8.02
CA GLU A 86 12.81 -31.27 -7.98
C GLU A 86 11.33 -30.91 -7.94
N ALA A 87 10.45 -31.75 -8.48
CA ALA A 87 9.00 -31.59 -8.42
C ALA A 87 8.26 -32.89 -8.07
N LYS A 88 7.15 -32.78 -7.32
CA LYS A 88 6.20 -33.88 -7.04
C LYS A 88 4.75 -33.44 -7.17
N LEU A 89 3.83 -34.39 -7.32
CA LEU A 89 2.38 -34.15 -7.27
C LEU A 89 1.95 -33.81 -5.84
N VAL A 90 1.06 -32.82 -5.69
CA VAL A 90 0.49 -32.44 -4.39
C VAL A 90 -0.52 -33.51 -3.98
N ASP A 91 -0.28 -34.20 -2.86
CA ASP A 91 -1.24 -35.15 -2.28
C ASP A 91 -2.38 -34.37 -1.59
N PRO A 92 -3.65 -34.57 -1.97
CA PRO A 92 -4.78 -33.90 -1.32
C PRO A 92 -4.92 -34.21 0.18
N ASN A 93 -4.31 -35.29 0.70
CA ASN A 93 -4.30 -35.60 2.14
C ASN A 93 -3.10 -34.99 2.90
N GLU A 94 -2.05 -34.49 2.23
CA GLU A 94 -1.00 -33.67 2.87
C GLU A 94 -1.40 -32.17 2.92
N ALA A 95 -2.37 -31.75 2.10
CA ALA A 95 -2.86 -30.37 2.06
C ALA A 95 -3.47 -29.90 3.40
N GLU A 96 -4.12 -30.79 4.14
CA GLU A 96 -4.71 -30.46 5.46
C GLU A 96 -3.63 -30.26 6.54
N THR A 97 -2.45 -30.88 6.40
CA THR A 97 -1.38 -30.76 7.41
C THR A 97 -0.57 -29.46 7.23
N GLU A 98 -0.47 -28.98 5.99
CA GLU A 98 0.22 -27.71 5.65
C GLU A 98 -0.72 -26.49 5.70
N GLU A 99 -2.03 -26.63 5.42
CA GLU A 99 -3.01 -25.58 5.76
C GLU A 99 -3.16 -25.40 7.27
N SER A 100 -2.96 -26.47 8.06
CA SER A 100 -2.93 -26.40 9.52
C SER A 100 -1.70 -25.65 10.08
N MET A 101 -0.64 -25.42 9.30
CA MET A 101 0.47 -24.52 9.66
C MET A 101 0.24 -23.07 9.21
N ARG A 102 -0.82 -22.79 8.46
CA ARG A 102 -1.25 -21.43 8.07
C ARG A 102 -2.45 -20.90 8.84
N SER A 103 -3.05 -21.69 9.73
CA SER A 103 -4.11 -21.25 10.63
C SER A 103 -3.68 -21.35 12.09
N VAL A 104 -3.38 -20.22 12.72
CA VAL A 104 -3.28 -20.16 14.19
C VAL A 104 -4.69 -20.13 14.76
N VAL A 105 -5.14 -21.25 15.32
CA VAL A 105 -6.30 -21.27 16.22
C VAL A 105 -5.80 -20.84 17.60
N VAL A 106 -6.30 -19.71 18.08
CA VAL A 106 -6.06 -19.24 19.45
C VAL A 106 -7.02 -19.98 20.39
N ASP A 107 -6.49 -20.87 21.23
CA ASP A 107 -7.22 -21.45 22.36
C ASP A 107 -7.28 -20.41 23.49
N PRO A 108 -8.47 -20.01 23.98
CA PRO A 108 -8.61 -18.89 24.92
C PRO A 108 -8.23 -19.21 26.38
N ASN A 109 -7.51 -20.30 26.68
CA ASN A 109 -7.25 -20.68 28.08
C ASN A 109 -5.82 -21.14 28.44
N ALA A 110 -4.80 -20.87 27.62
CA ALA A 110 -3.41 -21.09 28.00
C ALA A 110 -2.77 -19.82 28.57
N LYS A 111 -2.34 -19.86 29.83
CA LYS A 111 -1.47 -18.83 30.43
C LYS A 111 -0.05 -19.05 29.92
N GLU A 112 0.55 -17.98 29.41
CA GLU A 112 1.93 -17.82 28.91
C GLU A 112 2.12 -18.10 27.41
N THR A 113 2.19 -17.02 26.64
CA THR A 113 2.56 -17.00 25.22
C THR A 113 3.97 -16.42 25.07
N THR A 114 4.95 -17.27 24.80
CA THR A 114 6.29 -16.85 24.34
C THR A 114 6.36 -17.12 22.84
N VAL A 115 6.51 -16.06 22.03
CA VAL A 115 6.70 -16.17 20.57
C VAL A 115 8.20 -16.33 20.31
N THR A 116 8.61 -17.51 19.86
CA THR A 116 9.95 -17.75 19.31
C THR A 116 9.86 -17.67 17.78
N VAL A 117 10.71 -16.83 17.19
CA VAL A 117 10.86 -16.71 15.73
C VAL A 117 12.13 -17.46 15.36
N SER A 118 12.00 -18.59 14.66
CA SER A 118 13.13 -19.26 14.01
C SER A 118 13.28 -18.70 12.61
N THR A 119 14.35 -17.93 12.38
CA THR A 119 14.87 -17.67 11.04
C THR A 119 16.18 -18.42 10.89
N ASP A 120 16.16 -19.56 10.21
CA ASP A 120 17.38 -20.30 9.83
C ASP A 120 18.09 -19.56 8.68
N ILE A 121 18.81 -18.50 9.04
CA ILE A 121 19.96 -18.00 8.28
C ILE A 121 21.09 -17.82 9.29
N SER A 122 21.70 -18.94 9.62
CA SER A 122 23.06 -19.00 10.14
C SER A 122 23.70 -20.19 9.47
N GLY A 123 24.55 -19.91 8.50
CA GLY A 123 25.44 -20.93 7.95
C GLY A 123 26.45 -21.25 9.04
N ASP A 124 26.26 -22.38 9.70
CA ASP A 124 27.27 -22.94 10.59
C ASP A 124 27.85 -24.22 9.97
N ILE A 125 29.15 -24.33 10.18
CA ILE A 125 30.09 -25.22 9.51
C ILE A 125 29.90 -26.63 10.05
N VAL A 126 29.63 -27.60 9.16
CA VAL A 126 29.73 -29.03 9.46
C VAL A 126 31.21 -29.35 9.65
N SER A 127 31.61 -29.66 10.89
CA SER A 127 32.84 -30.38 11.17
C SER A 127 32.51 -31.84 11.47
N GLU A 128 32.90 -32.72 10.55
CA GLU A 128 32.94 -34.16 10.72
C GLU A 128 33.95 -34.55 11.81
N GLU A 129 33.54 -35.35 12.80
CA GLU A 129 34.45 -36.23 13.53
C GLU A 129 33.81 -37.62 13.65
N ASN A 130 34.62 -38.64 13.35
CA ASN A 130 34.25 -40.04 13.21
C ASN A 130 34.13 -40.78 14.55
N GLU A 131 33.15 -41.67 14.58
CA GLU A 131 33.05 -43.01 15.20
C GLU A 131 33.68 -43.36 16.55
N ASP A 132 32.79 -43.92 17.38
CA ASP A 132 32.96 -44.97 18.41
C ASP A 132 33.44 -44.55 19.80
N ASP A 133 32.49 -44.36 20.72
CA ASP A 133 32.43 -45.26 21.87
C ASP A 133 31.01 -45.35 22.45
N THR A 134 30.57 -46.57 22.65
CA THR A 134 29.31 -46.94 23.28
C THR A 134 29.50 -46.87 24.80
N LEU A 135 28.55 -46.35 25.59
CA LEU A 135 28.11 -46.94 26.88
C LEU A 135 27.06 -46.07 27.62
N THR A 136 25.88 -46.67 27.69
CA THR A 136 24.81 -46.64 28.70
C THR A 136 25.07 -46.14 30.13
N VAL A 137 24.04 -45.44 30.65
CA VAL A 137 23.29 -45.68 31.92
C VAL A 137 23.50 -44.76 33.15
N THR A 138 22.35 -44.16 33.53
CA THR A 138 21.78 -43.75 34.84
C THR A 138 22.27 -42.54 35.62
N GLU A 139 21.27 -41.68 35.88
CA GLU A 139 20.88 -41.03 37.15
C GLU A 139 21.80 -41.20 38.36
N GLU A 140 22.20 -40.08 38.96
CA GLU A 140 22.15 -39.88 40.41
C GLU A 140 22.19 -38.37 40.77
N GLU A 141 21.31 -38.00 41.69
CA GLU A 141 21.21 -36.68 42.34
C GLU A 141 22.21 -36.52 43.52
N ILE A 142 22.21 -35.31 44.11
CA ILE A 142 22.64 -34.94 45.49
C ILE A 142 24.15 -34.57 45.59
N SER A 143 24.64 -33.50 46.24
CA SER A 143 24.17 -32.54 47.27
C SER A 143 25.08 -31.31 47.33
N GLU A 144 24.53 -30.22 47.86
CA GLU A 144 25.20 -29.09 48.52
C GLU A 144 26.10 -29.51 49.71
N ASP A 145 27.18 -28.79 49.99
CA ASP A 145 27.23 -27.77 51.07
C ASP A 145 28.67 -27.42 51.54
N THR A 146 28.82 -26.16 51.95
CA THR A 146 29.63 -25.61 53.07
C THR A 146 31.13 -25.23 52.98
N VAL A 147 31.37 -23.90 52.88
CA VAL A 147 31.86 -22.98 53.95
C VAL A 147 33.37 -22.63 54.16
N LYS A 148 33.60 -21.30 54.09
CA LYS A 148 34.50 -20.35 54.82
C LYS A 148 36.01 -20.19 54.52
N ALA A 149 36.30 -19.02 53.96
CA ALA A 149 37.01 -17.85 54.53
C ALA A 149 38.44 -17.97 55.11
N SER A 150 39.37 -17.23 54.48
CA SER A 150 40.31 -16.29 55.12
C SER A 150 41.00 -15.44 54.06
N GLY A 151 41.05 -14.12 54.25
CA GLY A 151 41.71 -13.19 53.32
C GLY A 151 43.20 -13.04 53.57
N GLU A 152 43.91 -12.52 52.57
CA GLU A 152 44.98 -11.53 52.68
C GLU A 152 45.41 -11.06 51.27
N ASP A 153 45.69 -9.76 51.19
CA ASP A 153 46.07 -9.01 49.99
C ASP A 153 47.30 -9.58 49.27
N VAL A 154 47.17 -9.84 47.96
CA VAL A 154 48.27 -9.74 47.01
C VAL A 154 47.75 -9.08 45.74
N ALA A 155 48.04 -7.78 45.60
CA ALA A 155 47.99 -7.08 44.33
C ALA A 155 48.89 -7.79 43.31
N SER A 156 48.29 -8.48 42.35
CA SER A 156 48.98 -9.05 41.20
C SER A 156 48.23 -8.69 39.92
N VAL A 157 48.83 -7.74 39.22
CA VAL A 157 48.77 -7.44 37.78
C VAL A 157 48.02 -8.50 36.96
N VAL A 158 46.76 -8.22 36.63
CA VAL A 158 46.12 -8.84 35.45
C VAL A 158 46.59 -8.01 34.27
N LYS A 159 47.49 -8.60 33.47
CA LYS A 159 47.69 -8.14 32.10
C LYS A 159 46.38 -8.40 31.37
N GLU A 160 45.78 -7.35 30.84
CA GLU A 160 44.85 -7.47 29.73
C GLU A 160 45.61 -8.21 28.62
N GLU A 161 45.30 -9.49 28.44
CA GLU A 161 45.64 -10.17 27.21
C GLU A 161 44.71 -9.58 26.15
N ASP A 162 45.30 -8.80 25.24
CA ASP A 162 44.68 -8.37 23.99
C ASP A 162 44.11 -9.62 23.29
N GLU A 163 42.80 -9.85 23.44
CA GLU A 163 42.05 -10.71 22.54
C GLU A 163 42.22 -10.11 21.14
N ALA A 164 42.97 -10.81 20.29
CA ALA A 164 43.11 -10.46 18.89
C ALA A 164 41.70 -10.30 18.29
N PRO A 165 41.43 -9.23 17.52
CA PRO A 165 40.12 -9.03 16.93
C PRO A 165 39.76 -10.25 16.07
N PRO A 166 38.50 -10.70 16.09
CA PRO A 166 38.07 -11.89 15.36
C PRO A 166 38.48 -11.77 13.89
N ALA A 167 39.06 -12.83 13.33
CA ALA A 167 39.54 -12.87 11.95
C ALA A 167 38.39 -12.47 11.01
N GLU A 168 38.65 -11.52 10.10
CA GLU A 168 37.64 -11.06 9.17
C GLU A 168 37.14 -12.24 8.30
N PRO A 169 35.83 -12.41 8.12
CA PRO A 169 35.28 -13.51 7.34
C PRO A 169 35.78 -13.44 5.89
N ASN A 170 35.90 -14.59 5.23
CA ASN A 170 36.37 -14.67 3.85
C ASN A 170 35.31 -14.06 2.90
N TRP A 171 35.44 -12.77 2.59
CA TRP A 171 34.50 -12.05 1.74
C TRP A 171 34.61 -12.49 0.28
N ASN A 172 33.50 -12.98 -0.29
CA ASN A 172 33.40 -13.18 -1.74
C ASN A 172 33.06 -11.84 -2.42
N HIS A 173 34.10 -11.11 -2.83
CA HIS A 173 34.00 -9.77 -3.37
C HIS A 173 33.22 -9.69 -4.69
N GLU A 174 33.24 -10.77 -5.50
CA GLU A 174 32.49 -10.84 -6.76
C GLU A 174 30.98 -10.93 -6.48
N LYS A 175 30.56 -11.80 -5.55
CA LYS A 175 29.15 -11.89 -5.13
C LYS A 175 28.65 -10.58 -4.50
N ILE A 176 29.48 -9.94 -3.68
CA ILE A 176 29.15 -8.64 -3.08
C ILE A 176 28.96 -7.60 -4.18
N TYR A 177 29.85 -7.55 -5.17
CA TYR A 177 29.71 -6.67 -6.32
C TYR A 177 28.43 -6.95 -7.11
N ASP A 178 28.15 -8.22 -7.41
CA ASP A 178 26.95 -8.65 -8.14
C ASP A 178 25.66 -8.24 -7.44
N VAL A 179 25.58 -8.40 -6.13
CA VAL A 179 24.41 -7.98 -5.36
C VAL A 179 24.28 -6.44 -5.36
N LEU A 180 25.37 -5.70 -5.16
CA LEU A 180 25.32 -4.25 -5.07
C LEU A 180 25.03 -3.58 -6.43
N GLN A 181 25.49 -4.15 -7.54
CA GLN A 181 25.18 -3.64 -8.89
C GLN A 181 23.73 -3.96 -9.33
N ALA A 182 23.13 -5.02 -8.78
CA ALA A 182 21.77 -5.44 -9.08
C ALA A 182 20.70 -4.62 -8.33
N LEU A 183 21.09 -3.73 -7.41
CA LEU A 183 20.15 -2.89 -6.68
C LEU A 183 19.47 -1.87 -7.62
N PRO A 184 18.18 -1.56 -7.42
CA PRO A 184 17.46 -0.56 -8.23
C PRO A 184 18.15 0.80 -8.27
N GLU A 185 18.79 1.19 -7.17
CA GLU A 185 19.70 2.33 -7.08
C GLU A 185 21.08 1.82 -6.62
N PRO A 186 22.04 1.63 -7.55
CA PRO A 186 23.36 1.17 -7.21
C PRO A 186 24.06 2.16 -6.28
N PRO A 187 24.73 1.69 -5.21
CA PRO A 187 25.38 2.57 -4.25
C PRO A 187 26.64 3.21 -4.85
N LYS A 188 26.92 4.44 -4.43
CA LYS A 188 28.16 5.13 -4.81
C LYS A 188 29.32 4.67 -3.93
N VAL A 189 30.47 4.44 -4.55
CA VAL A 189 31.73 4.16 -3.88
C VAL A 189 32.58 5.43 -3.94
N GLU A 190 32.84 6.07 -2.81
CA GLU A 190 33.54 7.37 -2.71
C GLU A 190 32.97 8.48 -3.61
N GLY A 191 31.66 8.45 -3.86
CA GLY A 191 30.97 9.43 -4.71
C GLY A 191 30.99 9.12 -6.21
N MET A 192 31.72 8.08 -6.63
CA MET A 192 31.68 7.52 -7.99
C MET A 192 30.64 6.41 -8.09
N ASP A 193 30.12 6.17 -9.29
CA ASP A 193 29.25 5.02 -9.57
C ASP A 193 30.00 3.70 -9.34
N ILE A 194 29.31 2.64 -8.93
CA ILE A 194 29.95 1.35 -8.60
C ILE A 194 30.66 0.72 -9.82
N HIS A 195 30.18 0.95 -11.04
CA HIS A 195 30.83 0.52 -12.27
C HIS A 195 32.08 1.35 -12.57
N GLU A 196 31.98 2.68 -12.42
CA GLU A 196 33.10 3.61 -12.59
C GLU A 196 34.22 3.35 -11.56
N ALA A 197 33.85 3.05 -10.32
CA ALA A 197 34.76 2.68 -9.26
C ALA A 197 35.48 1.35 -9.57
N HIS A 198 34.77 0.36 -10.11
CA HIS A 198 35.38 -0.92 -10.51
C HIS A 198 36.42 -0.77 -11.62
N GLU A 199 36.22 0.17 -12.55
CA GLU A 199 37.17 0.43 -13.65
C GLU A 199 38.37 1.30 -13.24
N LYS A 200 38.16 2.29 -12.35
CA LYS A 200 39.18 3.30 -12.02
C LYS A 200 40.06 2.97 -10.81
N LEU A 201 39.53 2.23 -9.83
CA LEU A 201 40.29 1.88 -8.63
C LEU A 201 41.15 0.63 -8.87
N SER A 202 42.26 0.51 -8.13
CA SER A 202 43.00 -0.74 -8.17
C SER A 202 42.13 -1.88 -7.57
N PRO A 203 42.29 -3.14 -8.03
CA PRO A 203 41.48 -4.24 -7.52
C PRO A 203 41.54 -4.42 -6.00
N ALA A 204 42.64 -4.04 -5.35
CA ALA A 204 42.78 -4.12 -3.90
C ALA A 204 42.04 -2.99 -3.17
N GLU A 205 42.05 -1.78 -3.70
CA GLU A 205 41.33 -0.63 -3.14
C GLU A 205 39.82 -0.80 -3.31
N PHE A 206 39.39 -1.22 -4.50
CA PHE A 206 38.00 -1.53 -4.79
C PHE A 206 37.43 -2.59 -3.83
N ARG A 207 38.18 -3.69 -3.62
CA ARG A 207 37.78 -4.75 -2.67
C ARG A 207 37.63 -4.23 -1.23
N ARG A 208 38.48 -3.31 -0.77
CA ARG A 208 38.35 -2.73 0.58
C ARG A 208 37.14 -1.81 0.70
N GLN A 209 36.92 -0.98 -0.32
CA GLN A 209 35.79 -0.06 -0.34
C GLN A 209 34.46 -0.81 -0.45
N ILE A 210 34.40 -1.87 -1.26
CA ILE A 210 33.18 -2.67 -1.40
C ILE A 210 32.82 -3.42 -0.11
N VAL A 211 33.81 -3.94 0.62
CA VAL A 211 33.57 -4.58 1.94
C VAL A 211 33.12 -3.54 2.97
N THR A 212 33.71 -2.35 2.96
CA THR A 212 33.28 -1.25 3.85
C THR A 212 31.83 -0.85 3.56
N LEU A 213 31.49 -0.68 2.29
CA LEU A 213 30.14 -0.36 1.84
C LEU A 213 29.15 -1.48 2.18
N TRP A 214 29.54 -2.73 1.97
CA TRP A 214 28.75 -3.90 2.32
C TRP A 214 28.46 -3.97 3.82
N LYS A 215 29.47 -3.81 4.67
CA LYS A 215 29.31 -3.75 6.14
C LYS A 215 28.37 -2.62 6.55
N LYS A 216 28.52 -1.43 5.96
CA LYS A 216 27.64 -0.29 6.22
C LYS A 216 26.18 -0.60 5.85
N ARG A 217 25.95 -1.19 4.67
CA ARG A 217 24.60 -1.57 4.23
C ARG A 217 23.99 -2.68 5.06
N GLN A 218 24.78 -3.66 5.49
CA GLN A 218 24.31 -4.70 6.42
C GLN A 218 23.89 -4.10 7.77
N ALA A 219 24.63 -3.11 8.28
CA ALA A 219 24.25 -2.40 9.49
C ALA A 219 22.96 -1.59 9.30
N GLU A 220 22.84 -0.83 8.20
CA GLU A 220 21.62 -0.08 7.86
C GLU A 220 20.38 -1.00 7.72
N LEU A 221 20.54 -2.15 7.06
CA LEU A 221 19.47 -3.15 6.92
C LEU A 221 19.08 -3.76 8.26
N LYS A 222 20.05 -4.05 9.11
CA LYS A 222 19.80 -4.60 10.44
C LYS A 222 19.03 -3.60 11.31
N GLU A 223 19.45 -2.34 11.32
CA GLU A 223 18.76 -1.26 12.03
C GLU A 223 17.32 -1.08 11.53
N ALA A 224 17.11 -1.09 10.21
CA ALA A 224 15.78 -1.03 9.61
C ALA A 224 14.90 -2.24 10.00
N LEU A 225 15.47 -3.44 10.02
CA LEU A 225 14.76 -4.66 10.43
C LEU A 225 14.37 -4.62 11.92
N GLU A 226 15.27 -4.17 12.79
CA GLU A 226 15.02 -4.02 14.23
C GLU A 226 13.89 -3.00 14.48
N SER A 227 13.90 -1.87 13.77
CA SER A 227 12.83 -0.87 13.82
C SER A 227 11.46 -1.47 13.45
N LEU A 228 11.38 -2.24 12.35
CA LEU A 228 10.12 -2.88 11.93
C LEU A 228 9.63 -3.93 12.93
N GLN A 229 10.55 -4.67 13.57
CA GLN A 229 10.19 -5.63 14.60
C GLN A 229 9.59 -4.95 15.83
N ASP A 230 10.10 -3.77 16.19
CA ASP A 230 9.56 -2.98 17.30
C ASP A 230 8.19 -2.39 16.97
N ASP A 231 7.96 -1.95 15.73
CA ASP A 231 6.63 -1.54 15.27
C ASP A 231 5.61 -2.70 15.33
N ALA A 232 6.02 -3.92 14.96
CA ALA A 232 5.13 -5.09 15.05
C ALA A 232 4.71 -5.41 16.49
N LYS A 233 5.65 -5.36 17.44
CA LYS A 233 5.36 -5.54 18.87
C LYS A 233 4.45 -4.42 19.38
N TYR A 234 4.74 -3.18 19.00
CA TYR A 234 3.98 -2.01 19.43
C TYR A 234 2.52 -2.05 18.94
N LEU A 235 2.32 -2.26 17.63
CA LEU A 235 0.98 -2.37 17.04
C LEU A 235 0.23 -3.61 17.55
N GLY A 236 0.93 -4.74 17.73
CA GLY A 236 0.36 -5.94 18.35
C GLY A 236 -0.16 -5.67 19.76
N LYS A 237 0.61 -4.93 20.58
CA LYS A 237 0.20 -4.52 21.93
C LYS A 237 -1.01 -3.58 21.91
N LEU A 238 -1.10 -2.66 20.95
CA LEU A 238 -2.29 -1.82 20.79
C LEU A 238 -3.53 -2.68 20.49
N LEU A 239 -3.43 -3.64 19.57
CA LEU A 239 -4.55 -4.53 19.24
C LEU A 239 -4.97 -5.41 20.44
N GLU A 240 -4.01 -5.87 21.24
CA GLU A 240 -4.29 -6.57 22.50
C GLU A 240 -5.03 -5.67 23.50
N GLN A 241 -4.54 -4.46 23.73
CA GLN A 241 -5.20 -3.47 24.59
C GLN A 241 -6.63 -3.15 24.13
N PHE A 242 -6.83 -3.05 22.81
CA PHE A 242 -8.15 -2.85 22.23
C PHE A 242 -9.12 -4.00 22.54
N LYS A 243 -8.67 -5.25 22.39
CA LYS A 243 -9.47 -6.44 22.73
C LYS A 243 -9.68 -6.60 24.24
N GLU A 244 -8.69 -6.29 25.07
CA GLU A 244 -8.84 -6.29 26.52
C GLU A 244 -9.86 -5.25 27.00
N ALA A 245 -9.84 -4.05 26.42
CA ALA A 245 -10.80 -2.99 26.74
C ALA A 245 -12.23 -3.44 26.38
N GLU A 246 -12.41 -4.15 25.26
CA GLU A 246 -13.69 -4.80 24.90
C GLU A 246 -14.17 -5.76 25.99
N GLN A 247 -13.31 -6.68 26.41
CA GLN A 247 -13.64 -7.70 27.41
C GLN A 247 -14.01 -7.09 28.77
N LYS A 248 -13.38 -5.97 29.12
CA LYS A 248 -13.66 -5.21 30.35
C LYS A 248 -14.91 -4.32 30.22
N GLY A 249 -15.50 -4.21 29.03
CA GLY A 249 -16.61 -3.28 28.74
C GLY A 249 -16.18 -1.80 28.75
N ASP A 250 -14.88 -1.53 28.62
CA ASP A 250 -14.30 -0.20 28.64
C ASP A 250 -14.32 0.42 27.22
N THR A 251 -15.45 1.04 26.90
CA THR A 251 -15.64 1.71 25.60
C THR A 251 -14.69 2.89 25.41
N GLU A 252 -14.37 3.64 26.48
CA GLU A 252 -13.48 4.80 26.40
C GLU A 252 -12.05 4.36 26.10
N GLY A 253 -11.58 3.30 26.78
CA GLY A 253 -10.30 2.66 26.47
C GLY A 253 -10.24 2.13 25.04
N GLN A 254 -11.29 1.47 24.55
CA GLN A 254 -11.33 1.03 23.15
C GLN A 254 -11.25 2.20 22.16
N LEU A 255 -11.98 3.29 22.40
CA LEU A 255 -11.95 4.48 21.54
C LEU A 255 -10.58 5.14 21.55
N SER A 256 -9.93 5.23 22.71
CA SER A 256 -8.57 5.77 22.83
C SER A 256 -7.57 4.95 22.03
N VAL A 257 -7.66 3.61 22.07
CA VAL A 257 -6.77 2.76 21.27
C VAL A 257 -7.04 2.90 19.78
N LEU A 258 -8.30 2.98 19.35
CA LEU A 258 -8.63 3.21 17.93
C LEU A 258 -8.14 4.58 17.43
N GLU A 259 -8.15 5.60 18.26
CA GLU A 259 -7.57 6.91 17.92
C GLU A 259 -6.05 6.83 17.75
N VAL A 260 -5.35 6.11 18.63
CA VAL A 260 -3.91 5.86 18.48
C VAL A 260 -3.64 5.05 17.22
N LEU A 261 -4.38 3.95 16.98
CA LEU A 261 -4.23 3.15 15.77
C LEU A 261 -4.46 3.98 14.51
N GLU A 262 -5.43 4.91 14.52
CA GLU A 262 -5.67 5.79 13.37
C GLU A 262 -4.45 6.66 13.05
N TRP A 263 -3.76 7.17 14.07
CA TRP A 263 -2.53 7.94 13.91
C TRP A 263 -1.39 7.07 13.36
N GLU A 264 -1.22 5.87 13.93
CA GLU A 264 -0.12 4.97 13.55
C GLU A 264 -0.23 4.47 12.11
N VAL A 265 -1.44 4.16 11.63
CA VAL A 265 -1.68 3.70 10.25
C VAL A 265 -1.63 4.83 9.20
N GLN A 266 -1.30 6.07 9.59
CA GLN A 266 -0.95 7.10 8.61
C GLN A 266 0.48 6.93 8.07
N ASP A 267 1.32 6.18 8.79
CA ASP A 267 2.63 5.76 8.33
C ASP A 267 2.51 4.50 7.46
N LEU A 268 3.12 4.52 6.28
CA LEU A 268 3.00 3.45 5.29
C LEU A 268 3.71 2.17 5.74
N ASP A 269 4.86 2.28 6.40
CA ASP A 269 5.63 1.13 6.89
C ASP A 269 4.85 0.46 8.03
N LYS A 270 4.31 1.26 8.95
CA LYS A 270 3.43 0.76 10.02
C LYS A 270 2.14 0.18 9.49
N THR A 271 1.59 0.71 8.40
CA THR A 271 0.41 0.13 7.74
C THR A 271 0.71 -1.26 7.16
N HIS A 272 1.90 -1.45 6.58
CA HIS A 272 2.34 -2.76 6.13
C HIS A 272 2.46 -3.74 7.29
N VAL A 273 3.07 -3.32 8.40
CA VAL A 273 3.15 -4.13 9.63
C VAL A 273 1.75 -4.42 10.20
N PHE A 274 0.88 -3.42 10.24
CA PHE A 274 -0.51 -3.55 10.67
C PHE A 274 -1.27 -4.59 9.86
N ASN A 275 -1.07 -4.64 8.54
CA ASN A 275 -1.61 -5.71 7.70
C ASN A 275 -0.98 -7.07 8.03
N PHE A 276 0.34 -7.14 8.15
CA PHE A 276 1.08 -8.37 8.43
C PHE A 276 0.61 -9.06 9.72
N ILE A 277 0.28 -8.30 10.76
CA ILE A 277 -0.24 -8.81 12.04
C ILE A 277 -1.78 -9.02 12.05
N GLY A 278 -2.45 -8.90 10.90
CA GLY A 278 -3.90 -9.13 10.76
C GLY A 278 -4.79 -7.96 11.21
N GLY A 279 -4.23 -6.76 11.38
CA GLY A 279 -4.93 -5.58 11.88
C GLY A 279 -6.16 -5.18 11.06
N PHE A 280 -6.10 -5.25 9.72
CA PHE A 280 -7.26 -4.98 8.87
C PHE A 280 -8.42 -5.94 9.13
N GLY A 281 -8.12 -7.24 9.31
CA GLY A 281 -9.12 -8.25 9.64
C GLY A 281 -9.81 -7.96 10.97
N ILE A 282 -9.01 -7.64 11.99
CA ILE A 282 -9.52 -7.29 13.33
C ILE A 282 -10.41 -6.05 13.27
N VAL A 283 -9.95 -4.93 12.68
CA VAL A 283 -10.72 -3.69 12.63
C VAL A 283 -11.98 -3.83 11.77
N ALA A 284 -11.95 -4.65 10.72
CA ALA A 284 -13.11 -4.93 9.88
C ALA A 284 -14.28 -5.59 10.65
N GLU A 285 -14.03 -6.30 11.75
CA GLU A 285 -15.07 -6.85 12.64
C GLU A 285 -15.91 -5.76 13.31
N TYR A 286 -15.34 -4.57 13.50
CA TYR A 286 -16.00 -3.47 14.23
C TYR A 286 -16.75 -2.50 13.32
N LEU A 287 -16.65 -2.65 11.99
CA LEU A 287 -17.40 -1.86 11.01
C LEU A 287 -18.92 -2.14 11.04
N ASN A 288 -19.35 -3.22 11.70
CA ASN A 288 -20.75 -3.52 12.00
C ASN A 288 -21.06 -3.54 13.51
N SER A 289 -20.19 -2.98 14.35
CA SER A 289 -20.40 -2.90 15.81
C SER A 289 -21.69 -2.18 16.17
N THR A 290 -22.44 -2.66 17.15
CA THR A 290 -23.63 -1.96 17.68
C THR A 290 -23.27 -0.68 18.43
N ASN A 291 -22.02 -0.53 18.87
CA ASN A 291 -21.51 0.70 19.44
C ASN A 291 -21.09 1.64 18.30
N LEU A 292 -21.89 2.69 18.07
CA LEU A 292 -21.73 3.60 16.93
C LEU A 292 -20.42 4.40 16.98
N PRO A 293 -19.97 4.95 18.14
CA PRO A 293 -18.64 5.53 18.26
C PRO A 293 -17.51 4.58 17.82
N ILE A 294 -17.53 3.32 18.28
CA ILE A 294 -16.53 2.31 17.89
C ILE A 294 -16.58 2.03 16.39
N ARG A 295 -17.79 1.90 15.84
CA ARG A 295 -18.00 1.70 14.40
C ARG A 295 -17.42 2.86 13.58
N ALA A 296 -17.65 4.10 14.01
CA ALA A 296 -17.13 5.30 13.35
C ALA A 296 -15.59 5.35 13.41
N SER A 297 -15.00 5.06 14.56
CA SER A 297 -13.55 5.02 14.74
C SER A 297 -12.89 3.90 13.94
N ALA A 298 -13.48 2.71 13.88
CA ALA A 298 -13.00 1.61 13.03
C ALA A 298 -13.00 2.01 11.54
N ALA A 299 -14.07 2.66 11.06
CA ALA A 299 -14.12 3.20 9.70
C ALA A 299 -13.04 4.26 9.47
N TRP A 300 -12.72 5.07 10.48
CA TRP A 300 -11.68 6.08 10.38
C TRP A 300 -10.28 5.46 10.22
N VAL A 301 -9.93 4.48 11.05
CA VAL A 301 -8.66 3.73 10.96
C VAL A 301 -8.49 3.13 9.55
N VAL A 302 -9.50 2.38 9.07
CA VAL A 302 -9.48 1.78 7.72
C VAL A 302 -9.32 2.85 6.63
N GLY A 303 -10.05 3.96 6.75
CA GLY A 303 -10.00 5.04 5.77
C GLY A 303 -8.65 5.74 5.72
N SER A 304 -7.94 5.85 6.86
CA SER A 304 -6.60 6.45 6.92
C SER A 304 -5.53 5.50 6.40
N ALA A 305 -5.58 4.22 6.77
CA ALA A 305 -4.66 3.19 6.28
C ALA A 305 -4.72 2.98 4.75
N ALA A 306 -5.90 3.19 4.14
CA ALA A 306 -6.10 3.03 2.69
C ALA A 306 -5.91 4.33 1.89
N LYS A 307 -5.74 5.50 2.54
CA LYS A 307 -5.78 6.79 1.86
C LYS A 307 -4.57 6.97 0.94
N ASN A 308 -4.82 7.10 -0.36
CA ASN A 308 -3.79 7.30 -1.38
C ASN A 308 -2.69 6.22 -1.38
N TYR A 309 -2.99 5.02 -0.86
CA TYR A 309 -2.04 3.93 -0.75
C TYR A 309 -2.64 2.64 -1.31
N LYS A 310 -2.16 2.24 -2.49
CA LYS A 310 -2.74 1.13 -3.26
C LYS A 310 -2.76 -0.19 -2.51
N ASP A 311 -1.65 -0.56 -1.85
CA ASP A 311 -1.59 -1.83 -1.13
C ASP A 311 -2.52 -1.81 0.09
N GLY A 312 -2.56 -0.70 0.84
CA GLY A 312 -3.53 -0.47 1.91
C GLY A 312 -4.98 -0.57 1.46
N GLN A 313 -5.31 -0.07 0.26
CA GLN A 313 -6.63 -0.25 -0.33
C GLN A 313 -6.93 -1.73 -0.61
N GLU A 314 -6.02 -2.46 -1.26
CA GLU A 314 -6.22 -3.88 -1.58
C GLU A 314 -6.36 -4.74 -0.33
N TRP A 315 -5.52 -4.54 0.68
CA TRP A 315 -5.59 -5.26 1.95
C TRP A 315 -6.91 -5.01 2.69
N ALA A 316 -7.36 -3.76 2.72
CA ALA A 316 -8.66 -3.42 3.29
C ALA A 316 -9.81 -4.06 2.50
N ILE A 317 -9.73 -4.08 1.16
CA ILE A 317 -10.73 -4.75 0.31
C ILE A 317 -10.75 -6.26 0.57
N ASP A 318 -9.59 -6.89 0.70
CA ASP A 318 -9.45 -8.32 1.05
C ASP A 318 -10.06 -8.64 2.41
N ALA A 319 -9.95 -7.71 3.38
CA ALA A 319 -10.61 -7.81 4.67
C ALA A 319 -12.14 -7.58 4.63
N GLY A 320 -12.74 -7.36 3.45
CA GLY A 320 -14.18 -7.27 3.27
C GLY A 320 -14.81 -5.98 3.81
N VAL A 321 -14.06 -4.88 3.85
CA VAL A 321 -14.53 -3.61 4.48
C VAL A 321 -15.62 -2.89 3.68
N ILE A 322 -15.58 -2.92 2.34
CA ILE A 322 -16.49 -2.15 1.47
C ILE A 322 -17.97 -2.43 1.77
N PRO A 323 -18.47 -3.68 1.76
CA PRO A 323 -19.88 -3.94 2.06
C PRO A 323 -20.31 -3.40 3.43
N LYS A 324 -19.46 -3.52 4.46
CA LYS A 324 -19.75 -3.04 5.82
C LYS A 324 -19.82 -1.51 5.89
N LEU A 325 -18.94 -0.83 5.17
CA LEU A 325 -18.96 0.64 5.06
C LEU A 325 -20.20 1.14 4.30
N VAL A 326 -20.57 0.45 3.22
CA VAL A 326 -21.78 0.76 2.45
C VAL A 326 -23.05 0.53 3.30
N ASP A 327 -23.11 -0.57 4.06
CA ASP A 327 -24.20 -0.84 4.99
C ASP A 327 -24.31 0.21 6.10
N SER A 328 -23.20 0.79 6.54
CA SER A 328 -23.21 1.89 7.52
C SER A 328 -23.93 3.15 7.01
N LEU A 329 -24.00 3.35 5.69
CA LEU A 329 -24.78 4.45 5.11
C LEU A 329 -26.29 4.24 5.25
N ARG A 330 -26.75 3.00 5.48
CA ARG A 330 -28.17 2.64 5.62
C ARG A 330 -28.74 2.94 7.01
N LEU A 331 -27.91 3.29 7.98
CA LEU A 331 -28.38 3.64 9.32
C LEU A 331 -29.42 4.76 9.26
N GLU A 332 -30.58 4.53 9.86
CA GLU A 332 -31.64 5.53 9.98
C GLU A 332 -31.25 6.58 11.02
N LEU A 333 -31.65 7.84 10.79
CA LEU A 333 -31.45 8.90 11.75
C LEU A 333 -32.51 8.79 12.86
N PRO A 334 -32.11 8.52 14.12
CA PRO A 334 -33.05 8.46 15.23
C PRO A 334 -33.58 9.85 15.59
N SER A 335 -34.71 9.90 16.29
CA SER A 335 -35.32 11.17 16.73
C SER A 335 -34.55 11.85 17.88
N SER A 336 -33.68 11.13 18.59
CA SER A 336 -32.83 11.68 19.64
C SER A 336 -31.60 12.35 19.03
N GLU A 337 -31.31 13.58 19.46
CA GLU A 337 -30.19 14.39 18.95
C GLU A 337 -28.83 13.71 19.19
N ASP A 338 -28.59 13.19 20.39
CA ASP A 338 -27.34 12.51 20.74
C ASP A 338 -27.12 11.25 19.90
N ALA A 339 -28.16 10.41 19.76
CA ALA A 339 -28.07 9.21 18.93
C ALA A 339 -27.94 9.54 17.43
N ALA A 340 -28.54 10.65 16.99
CA ALA A 340 -28.40 11.12 15.61
C ALA A 340 -26.98 11.59 15.31
N LYS A 341 -26.32 12.25 16.27
CA LYS A 341 -24.92 12.67 16.15
C LYS A 341 -23.99 11.48 15.89
N ASP A 342 -24.15 10.38 16.63
CA ASP A 342 -23.31 9.19 16.45
C ASP A 342 -23.56 8.53 15.09
N VAL A 343 -24.82 8.42 14.65
CA VAL A 343 -25.15 7.90 13.31
C VAL A 343 -24.53 8.79 12.21
N LEU A 344 -24.59 10.11 12.37
CA LEU A 344 -24.01 11.05 11.42
C LEU A 344 -22.48 10.93 11.38
N GLU A 345 -21.82 10.72 12.52
CA GLU A 345 -20.37 10.52 12.56
C GLU A 345 -19.97 9.19 11.90
N VAL A 346 -20.73 8.10 12.11
CA VAL A 346 -20.56 6.84 11.38
C VAL A 346 -20.66 7.06 9.87
N LYS A 347 -21.72 7.72 9.38
CA LYS A 347 -21.89 8.01 7.94
C LYS A 347 -20.72 8.83 7.40
N LYS A 348 -20.28 9.86 8.13
CA LYS A 348 -19.16 10.72 7.75
C LYS A 348 -17.85 9.95 7.63
N LYS A 349 -17.54 9.07 8.59
CA LYS A 349 -16.32 8.24 8.56
C LYS A 349 -16.42 7.12 7.52
N ALA A 350 -17.61 6.56 7.30
CA ALA A 350 -17.84 5.59 6.23
C ALA A 350 -17.63 6.21 4.84
N ILE A 351 -18.14 7.42 4.57
CA ILE A 351 -17.90 8.13 3.30
C ILE A 351 -16.41 8.42 3.11
N TYR A 352 -15.72 8.83 4.17
CA TYR A 352 -14.26 9.04 4.12
C TYR A 352 -13.52 7.76 3.74
N ALA A 353 -13.82 6.64 4.41
CA ALA A 353 -13.18 5.36 4.11
C ALA A 353 -13.52 4.85 2.71
N LEU A 354 -14.78 4.94 2.28
CA LEU A 354 -15.18 4.60 0.91
C LEU A 354 -14.45 5.46 -0.12
N SER A 355 -14.34 6.77 0.12
CA SER A 355 -13.58 7.66 -0.77
C SER A 355 -12.10 7.28 -0.84
N SER A 356 -11.47 6.89 0.28
CA SER A 356 -10.10 6.38 0.30
C SER A 356 -9.95 5.06 -0.47
N LEU A 357 -10.92 4.16 -0.41
CA LEU A 357 -10.86 2.82 -1.03
C LEU A 357 -11.23 2.79 -2.51
N VAL A 358 -12.06 3.73 -2.97
CA VAL A 358 -12.64 3.72 -4.32
C VAL A 358 -11.84 4.58 -5.30
N ARG A 359 -11.22 5.67 -4.83
CA ARG A 359 -10.42 6.53 -5.71
C ARG A 359 -9.14 5.83 -6.16
N SER A 360 -8.85 5.90 -7.45
CA SER A 360 -7.69 5.27 -8.10
C SER A 360 -7.58 3.76 -7.87
N ASN A 361 -8.72 3.09 -7.63
CA ASN A 361 -8.78 1.65 -7.40
C ASN A 361 -9.96 1.01 -8.14
N GLU A 362 -9.66 0.30 -9.24
CA GLU A 362 -10.67 -0.35 -10.08
C GLU A 362 -11.50 -1.40 -9.33
N ARG A 363 -10.87 -2.17 -8.44
CA ARG A 363 -11.55 -3.19 -7.64
C ARG A 363 -12.50 -2.54 -6.63
N GLY A 364 -12.06 -1.47 -5.98
CA GLY A 364 -12.86 -0.64 -5.09
C GLY A 364 -14.07 -0.03 -5.81
N GLN A 365 -13.88 0.52 -7.01
CA GLN A 365 -14.95 1.06 -7.86
C GLN A 365 -15.99 0.00 -8.23
N ARG A 366 -15.54 -1.19 -8.61
CA ARG A 366 -16.42 -2.31 -8.95
C ARG A 366 -17.24 -2.75 -7.75
N LEU A 367 -16.60 -2.94 -6.59
CA LEU A 367 -17.28 -3.36 -5.36
C LEU A 367 -18.25 -2.29 -4.84
N PHE A 368 -17.85 -1.02 -4.89
CA PHE A 368 -18.73 0.10 -4.53
C PHE A 368 -20.00 0.13 -5.39
N SER A 369 -19.85 -0.09 -6.70
CA SER A 369 -20.99 -0.20 -7.63
C SER A 369 -21.86 -1.43 -7.32
N LEU A 370 -21.22 -2.59 -7.12
CA LEU A 370 -21.90 -3.86 -6.83
C LEU A 370 -22.78 -3.79 -5.57
N HIS A 371 -22.31 -3.07 -4.53
CA HIS A 371 -23.04 -2.90 -3.27
C HIS A 371 -24.05 -1.74 -3.28
N ASN A 372 -24.40 -1.20 -4.45
CA ASN A 372 -25.36 -0.11 -4.61
C ASN A 372 -24.91 1.20 -3.92
N GLY A 373 -23.60 1.43 -3.88
CA GLY A 373 -22.98 2.60 -3.26
C GLY A 373 -23.53 3.94 -3.78
N PRO A 374 -23.63 4.15 -5.11
CA PRO A 374 -24.20 5.40 -5.64
C PRO A 374 -25.62 5.68 -5.13
N GLU A 375 -26.53 4.70 -5.15
CA GLU A 375 -27.91 4.95 -4.70
C GLU A 375 -27.96 5.31 -3.20
N LEU A 376 -27.10 4.71 -2.38
CA LEU A 376 -27.01 5.03 -0.95
C LEU A 376 -26.43 6.42 -0.69
N LEU A 377 -25.45 6.86 -1.49
CA LEU A 377 -24.99 8.25 -1.47
C LEU A 377 -26.10 9.21 -1.93
N ALA A 378 -26.88 8.83 -2.94
CA ALA A 378 -27.99 9.63 -3.44
C ALA A 378 -29.08 9.85 -2.38
N GLY A 379 -29.26 8.89 -1.47
CA GLY A 379 -30.17 8.97 -0.33
C GLY A 379 -29.75 9.95 0.78
N LEU A 380 -28.53 10.49 0.75
CA LEU A 380 -28.05 11.47 1.74
C LEU A 380 -28.38 12.93 1.36
N PHE A 381 -28.94 13.16 0.17
CA PHE A 381 -29.35 14.48 -0.31
C PHE A 381 -30.80 14.79 0.06
N ASP A 382 -31.05 14.98 1.36
CA ASP A 382 -32.34 15.39 1.92
C ASP A 382 -32.15 16.49 2.97
N ASP A 383 -33.25 17.01 3.52
CA ASP A 383 -33.17 18.03 4.57
C ASP A 383 -32.85 17.43 5.96
N ALA A 384 -32.79 16.10 6.10
CA ALA A 384 -32.46 15.41 7.35
C ALA A 384 -30.94 15.31 7.58
N HIS A 385 -30.15 15.29 6.50
CA HIS A 385 -28.69 15.19 6.58
C HIS A 385 -28.02 16.58 6.52
N PRO A 386 -26.98 16.85 7.34
CA PRO A 386 -26.30 18.14 7.35
C PRO A 386 -25.58 18.47 6.03
N ALA A 387 -25.51 19.75 5.69
CA ALA A 387 -24.84 20.26 4.48
C ALA A 387 -23.36 19.80 4.37
N LYS A 388 -22.62 19.75 5.49
CA LYS A 388 -21.23 19.26 5.51
C LYS A 388 -21.10 17.80 5.10
N LEU A 389 -22.10 16.96 5.41
CA LEU A 389 -22.12 15.56 4.99
C LEU A 389 -22.39 15.47 3.49
N GLN A 390 -23.38 16.22 3.00
CA GLN A 390 -23.70 16.29 1.57
C GLN A 390 -22.52 16.80 0.74
N LEU A 391 -21.80 17.81 1.23
CA LEU A 391 -20.59 18.31 0.60
C LEU A 391 -19.53 17.22 0.43
N LYS A 392 -19.31 16.38 1.46
CA LYS A 392 -18.38 15.23 1.34
C LYS A 392 -18.80 14.25 0.25
N VAL A 393 -20.10 14.02 0.09
CA VAL A 393 -20.61 13.19 -1.01
C VAL A 393 -20.33 13.84 -2.35
N LEU A 394 -20.59 15.14 -2.51
CA LEU A 394 -20.32 15.86 -3.76
C LEU A 394 -18.83 15.85 -4.12
N LEU A 395 -17.95 16.04 -3.15
CA LEU A 395 -16.49 15.99 -3.35
C LEU A 395 -16.02 14.57 -3.72
N PHE A 396 -16.59 13.54 -3.11
CA PHE A 396 -16.30 12.16 -3.51
C PHE A 396 -16.75 11.88 -4.95
N VAL A 397 -17.93 12.37 -5.36
CA VAL A 397 -18.41 12.26 -6.74
C VAL A 397 -17.51 13.04 -7.71
N TYR A 398 -17.09 14.26 -7.33
CA TYR A 398 -16.14 15.05 -8.09
C TYR A 398 -14.84 14.28 -8.37
N ASP A 399 -14.24 13.68 -7.32
CA ASP A 399 -12.99 12.93 -7.46
C ASP A 399 -13.12 11.80 -8.50
N LEU A 400 -14.26 11.07 -8.51
CA LEU A 400 -14.50 9.99 -9.47
C LEU A 400 -14.73 10.50 -10.90
N LEU A 401 -15.44 11.63 -11.07
CA LEU A 401 -15.65 12.25 -12.37
C LEU A 401 -14.35 12.80 -12.98
N ALA A 402 -13.52 13.43 -12.13
CA ALA A 402 -12.20 13.93 -12.52
C ALA A 402 -11.27 12.76 -12.91
N GLU A 403 -11.26 11.69 -12.12
CA GLU A 403 -10.50 10.47 -12.42
C GLU A 403 -10.93 9.85 -13.75
N ALA A 404 -12.24 9.73 -14.01
CA ALA A 404 -12.77 9.19 -15.27
C ALA A 404 -12.29 10.00 -16.48
N THR A 405 -12.26 11.32 -16.34
CA THR A 405 -11.81 12.24 -17.39
C THR A 405 -10.32 12.09 -17.67
N GLU A 406 -9.50 11.98 -16.62
CA GLU A 406 -8.06 11.72 -16.76
C GLU A 406 -7.78 10.38 -17.45
N ILE A 407 -8.53 9.32 -17.15
CA ILE A 407 -8.40 8.03 -17.84
C ILE A 407 -8.74 8.17 -19.33
N LYS A 408 -9.83 8.86 -19.68
CA LYS A 408 -10.20 9.09 -21.09
C LYS A 408 -9.15 9.88 -21.86
N LEU A 409 -8.55 10.89 -21.24
CA LEU A 409 -7.47 11.67 -21.86
C LEU A 409 -6.20 10.85 -22.12
N ARG A 410 -5.95 9.83 -21.32
CA ARG A 410 -4.80 8.91 -21.49
C ARG A 410 -5.11 7.74 -22.43
N GLY A 411 -6.36 7.31 -22.51
CA GLY A 411 -6.79 6.03 -23.08
C GLY A 411 -6.98 5.93 -24.60
N GLY A 412 -6.81 7.01 -25.38
CA GLY A 412 -7.12 7.00 -26.81
C GLY A 412 -8.62 6.81 -27.12
N ASP A 413 -8.97 6.61 -28.40
CA ASP A 413 -10.37 6.61 -28.87
C ASP A 413 -11.19 5.36 -28.47
N ASP A 414 -10.57 4.32 -27.92
CA ASP A 414 -11.24 3.08 -27.48
C ASP A 414 -11.18 2.93 -25.95
N PRO A 415 -12.11 3.55 -25.20
CA PRO A 415 -12.18 3.37 -23.75
C PRO A 415 -12.58 1.92 -23.43
N VAL A 416 -11.66 1.18 -22.83
CA VAL A 416 -11.96 -0.13 -22.22
C VAL A 416 -13.07 0.06 -21.19
N PRO A 417 -14.13 -0.79 -21.19
CA PRO A 417 -15.14 -0.75 -20.14
C PRO A 417 -14.48 -0.94 -18.78
N SER A 418 -14.53 0.08 -17.93
CA SER A 418 -14.06 0.02 -16.54
C SER A 418 -15.20 0.37 -15.59
N ALA A 419 -15.10 -0.11 -14.35
CA ALA A 419 -16.07 0.22 -13.30
C ALA A 419 -16.20 1.74 -13.09
N LEU A 420 -15.12 2.50 -13.30
CA LEU A 420 -15.15 3.96 -13.22
C LEU A 420 -16.04 4.60 -14.29
N ILE A 421 -15.97 4.12 -15.53
CA ILE A 421 -16.80 4.66 -16.63
C ILE A 421 -18.28 4.34 -16.41
N GLU A 422 -18.59 3.20 -15.77
CA GLU A 422 -19.96 2.88 -15.36
C GLU A 422 -20.44 3.83 -14.25
N LEU A 423 -19.61 4.09 -13.24
CA LEU A 423 -19.90 5.06 -12.18
C LEU A 423 -20.10 6.48 -12.72
N GLU A 424 -19.25 6.91 -13.65
CA GLU A 424 -19.37 8.21 -14.32
C GLU A 424 -20.75 8.37 -14.97
N LYS A 425 -21.21 7.36 -15.72
CA LYS A 425 -22.55 7.36 -16.34
C LYS A 425 -23.67 7.47 -15.30
N VAL A 426 -23.51 6.84 -14.14
CA VAL A 426 -24.47 6.96 -13.02
C VAL A 426 -24.51 8.40 -12.50
N PHE A 427 -23.35 9.01 -12.25
CA PHE A 427 -23.25 10.39 -11.77
C PHE A 427 -23.61 11.45 -12.81
N GLN A 428 -23.68 11.08 -14.09
CA GLN A 428 -24.20 11.87 -15.21
C GLN A 428 -25.70 11.64 -15.48
N SER A 429 -26.37 10.78 -14.72
CA SER A 429 -27.82 10.58 -14.87
C SER A 429 -28.61 11.82 -14.43
N GLU A 430 -29.75 12.09 -15.07
CA GLU A 430 -30.59 13.27 -14.81
C GLU A 430 -30.88 13.47 -13.32
N LYS A 431 -31.19 12.37 -12.61
CA LYS A 431 -31.46 12.38 -11.16
C LYS A 431 -30.25 12.80 -10.32
N TRP A 432 -29.04 12.43 -10.74
CA TRP A 432 -27.81 12.84 -10.08
C TRP A 432 -27.45 14.28 -10.41
N CYS A 433 -27.59 14.70 -11.68
CA CYS A 433 -27.44 16.09 -12.08
C CYS A 433 -28.35 17.01 -11.24
N GLN A 434 -29.61 16.62 -11.02
CA GLN A 434 -30.59 17.40 -10.26
C GLN A 434 -30.18 17.53 -8.79
N ARG A 435 -29.78 16.43 -8.14
CA ARG A 435 -29.29 16.45 -6.76
C ARG A 435 -28.06 17.34 -6.63
N PHE A 436 -27.06 17.12 -7.50
CA PHE A 436 -25.82 17.89 -7.49
C PHE A 436 -26.11 19.40 -7.63
N SER A 437 -26.91 19.75 -8.64
CA SER A 437 -27.26 21.15 -8.95
C SER A 437 -28.03 21.83 -7.83
N THR A 438 -29.07 21.17 -7.30
CA THR A 438 -29.92 21.74 -6.25
C THR A 438 -29.17 21.89 -4.93
N THR A 439 -28.35 20.90 -4.57
CA THR A 439 -27.51 20.95 -3.37
C THR A 439 -26.44 22.02 -3.49
N PHE A 440 -25.74 22.12 -4.63
CA PHE A 440 -24.76 23.18 -4.89
C PHE A 440 -25.40 24.57 -4.74
N VAL A 441 -26.52 24.83 -5.42
CA VAL A 441 -27.22 26.13 -5.35
C VAL A 441 -27.62 26.49 -3.92
N LYS A 442 -28.06 25.51 -3.11
CA LYS A 442 -28.40 25.73 -1.70
C LYS A 442 -27.20 26.14 -0.84
N MET A 443 -26.02 25.54 -1.05
CA MET A 443 -24.87 25.70 -0.15
C MET A 443 -23.74 26.59 -0.67
N ALA A 444 -23.74 26.97 -1.95
CA ALA A 444 -22.57 27.59 -2.59
C ALA A 444 -22.05 28.86 -1.90
N HIS A 445 -22.92 29.63 -1.26
CA HIS A 445 -22.56 30.85 -0.51
C HIS A 445 -21.81 30.59 0.81
N LEU A 446 -21.79 29.34 1.29
CA LEU A 446 -21.13 28.91 2.52
C LEU A 446 -19.80 28.18 2.24
N LEU A 447 -19.49 27.92 0.98
CA LEU A 447 -18.36 27.11 0.57
C LEU A 447 -17.07 27.94 0.51
N ALA A 448 -15.96 27.29 0.82
CA ALA A 448 -14.65 27.85 0.57
C ALA A 448 -14.38 27.93 -0.94
N HIS A 449 -13.46 28.81 -1.34
CA HIS A 449 -13.08 29.01 -2.75
C HIS A 449 -12.71 27.72 -3.47
N ARG A 450 -11.91 26.88 -2.82
CA ARG A 450 -11.52 25.56 -3.32
C ARG A 450 -12.74 24.66 -3.60
N GLU A 451 -13.66 24.59 -2.65
CA GLU A 451 -14.86 23.73 -2.76
C GLU A 451 -15.76 24.21 -3.91
N VAL A 452 -15.90 25.52 -4.11
CA VAL A 452 -16.65 26.07 -5.25
C VAL A 452 -16.03 25.63 -6.58
N ILE A 453 -14.71 25.74 -6.72
CA ILE A 453 -14.00 25.37 -7.94
C ILE A 453 -14.18 23.87 -8.22
N GLU A 454 -13.95 23.01 -7.23
CA GLU A 454 -14.11 21.55 -7.35
C GLU A 454 -15.54 21.18 -7.76
N LEU A 455 -16.57 21.79 -7.16
CA LEU A 455 -17.96 21.49 -7.50
C LEU A 455 -18.40 22.05 -8.87
N VAL A 456 -17.89 23.21 -9.29
CA VAL A 456 -18.13 23.72 -10.64
C VAL A 456 -17.44 22.84 -11.67
N ASP A 457 -16.22 22.36 -11.37
CA ASP A 457 -15.50 21.46 -12.26
C ASP A 457 -16.16 20.07 -12.34
N ALA A 458 -16.74 19.57 -11.26
CA ALA A 458 -17.60 18.38 -11.29
C ALA A 458 -18.77 18.55 -12.27
N MET A 459 -19.44 19.71 -12.25
CA MET A 459 -20.52 20.02 -13.20
C MET A 459 -20.00 20.15 -14.64
N ARG A 460 -18.74 20.58 -14.85
CA ARG A 460 -18.09 20.54 -16.18
C ARG A 460 -17.91 19.11 -16.66
N HIS A 461 -17.47 18.18 -15.80
CA HIS A 461 -17.35 16.76 -16.11
C HIS A 461 -18.71 16.05 -16.33
N GLN A 462 -19.80 16.66 -15.88
CA GLN A 462 -21.16 16.19 -16.11
C GLN A 462 -21.73 16.59 -17.48
N LEU A 463 -21.06 17.47 -18.23
CA LEU A 463 -21.48 17.89 -19.57
C LEU A 463 -20.99 16.91 -20.66
N PRO A 464 -21.78 16.71 -21.74
CA PRO A 464 -23.06 17.38 -22.05
C PRO A 464 -24.30 16.74 -21.41
N ALA A 465 -24.17 15.59 -20.73
CA ALA A 465 -25.31 14.81 -20.24
C ALA A 465 -26.25 15.60 -19.31
N CYS A 466 -25.69 16.43 -18.44
CA CYS A 466 -26.46 17.22 -17.46
C CYS A 466 -26.87 18.63 -17.95
N GLN A 467 -26.62 19.00 -19.22
CA GLN A 467 -26.76 20.37 -19.71
C GLN A 467 -28.15 20.98 -19.44
N GLN A 468 -29.22 20.25 -19.77
CA GLN A 468 -30.60 20.72 -19.58
C GLN A 468 -30.96 20.94 -18.10
N VAL A 469 -30.42 20.08 -17.22
CA VAL A 469 -30.65 20.19 -15.78
C VAL A 469 -29.93 21.41 -15.23
N HIS A 470 -28.67 21.62 -15.61
CA HIS A 470 -27.90 22.77 -15.13
C HIS A 470 -28.52 24.12 -15.56
N GLN A 471 -29.03 24.19 -16.79
CA GLN A 471 -29.76 25.36 -17.33
C GLN A 471 -31.01 25.72 -16.51
N THR A 472 -31.73 24.72 -16.00
CA THR A 472 -33.01 24.91 -15.31
C THR A 472 -32.89 25.01 -13.79
N SER A 473 -31.72 24.67 -13.23
CA SER A 473 -31.49 24.60 -11.78
C SER A 473 -31.06 25.92 -11.13
N GLY A 474 -30.92 27.01 -11.89
CA GLY A 474 -30.45 28.30 -11.37
C GLY A 474 -28.96 28.38 -11.07
N ILE A 475 -28.17 27.37 -11.47
CA ILE A 475 -26.71 27.32 -11.29
C ILE A 475 -26.05 28.53 -11.93
N LYS A 476 -26.48 28.92 -13.14
CA LYS A 476 -25.92 30.04 -13.89
C LYS A 476 -25.82 31.31 -13.05
N THR A 477 -26.93 31.72 -12.44
CA THR A 477 -27.00 32.93 -11.61
C THR A 477 -26.13 32.82 -10.35
N VAL A 478 -26.02 31.62 -9.77
CA VAL A 478 -25.15 31.39 -8.60
C VAL A 478 -23.68 31.50 -8.99
N VAL A 479 -23.28 30.87 -10.10
CA VAL A 479 -21.89 30.88 -10.56
C VAL A 479 -21.46 32.25 -11.06
N GLU A 480 -22.34 33.01 -11.72
CA GLU A 480 -22.08 34.42 -12.08
C GLU A 480 -21.72 35.27 -10.84
N LYS A 481 -22.51 35.15 -9.76
CA LYS A 481 -22.22 35.86 -8.50
C LYS A 481 -20.92 35.41 -7.83
N LEU A 482 -20.63 34.10 -7.87
CA LEU A 482 -19.39 33.58 -7.30
C LEU A 482 -18.19 34.10 -8.11
N ALA A 483 -18.25 34.07 -9.44
CA ALA A 483 -17.20 34.58 -10.31
C ALA A 483 -16.91 36.08 -10.07
N GLU A 484 -17.95 36.90 -9.85
CA GLU A 484 -17.78 38.29 -9.41
C GLU A 484 -17.06 38.40 -8.07
N GLY A 485 -17.38 37.53 -7.11
CA GLY A 485 -16.70 37.43 -5.82
C GLY A 485 -15.21 37.12 -5.95
N PHE A 486 -14.85 36.13 -6.78
CA PHE A 486 -13.46 35.79 -7.07
C PHE A 486 -12.69 36.93 -7.75
N ALA A 487 -13.32 37.67 -8.67
CA ALA A 487 -12.70 38.82 -9.31
C ALA A 487 -12.37 39.95 -8.31
N GLY A 488 -13.20 40.11 -7.27
CA GLY A 488 -13.05 41.10 -6.22
C GLY A 488 -12.12 40.71 -5.06
N ASP A 489 -11.66 39.46 -4.99
CA ASP A 489 -10.85 38.97 -3.87
C ASP A 489 -9.43 39.56 -3.88
N GLU A 490 -9.01 40.22 -2.81
CA GLU A 490 -7.69 40.85 -2.70
C GLU A 490 -6.56 39.86 -2.42
N GLU A 491 -6.89 38.64 -1.98
CA GLU A 491 -5.89 37.59 -1.70
C GLU A 491 -5.37 36.93 -2.98
N LEU A 492 -6.11 37.05 -4.08
CA LEU A 492 -5.75 36.47 -5.39
C LEU A 492 -4.95 37.46 -6.23
N ASP A 493 -3.89 36.95 -6.87
CA ASP A 493 -3.11 37.72 -7.83
C ASP A 493 -3.83 37.89 -9.19
N ALA A 494 -3.26 38.72 -10.06
CA ALA A 494 -3.87 39.04 -11.34
C ALA A 494 -3.90 37.85 -12.32
N GLU A 495 -2.94 36.92 -12.20
CA GLU A 495 -2.87 35.72 -13.03
C GLU A 495 -3.96 34.72 -12.59
N GLU A 496 -4.06 34.47 -11.28
CA GLU A 496 -5.07 33.62 -10.67
C GLU A 496 -6.49 34.10 -10.98
N LYS A 497 -6.75 35.40 -10.86
CA LYS A 497 -8.05 36.00 -11.22
C LYS A 497 -8.41 35.76 -12.69
N ASN A 498 -7.43 35.90 -13.58
CA ASN A 498 -7.64 35.71 -15.00
C ASN A 498 -7.88 34.22 -15.33
N GLU A 499 -7.17 33.30 -14.68
CA GLU A 499 -7.41 31.86 -14.84
C GLU A 499 -8.81 31.46 -14.36
N LEU A 500 -9.22 31.94 -13.18
CA LEU A 500 -10.55 31.67 -12.63
C LEU A 500 -11.66 32.29 -13.48
N ALA A 501 -11.46 33.51 -14.00
CA ALA A 501 -12.41 34.13 -14.92
C ALA A 501 -12.63 33.25 -16.16
N LEU A 502 -11.56 32.78 -16.80
CA LEU A 502 -11.64 31.87 -17.95
C LEU A 502 -12.31 30.54 -17.60
N PHE A 503 -12.04 30.00 -16.42
CA PHE A 503 -12.68 28.77 -15.93
C PHE A 503 -14.19 28.95 -15.78
N PHE A 504 -14.64 30.02 -15.15
CA PHE A 504 -16.07 30.30 -14.97
C PHE A 504 -16.75 30.66 -16.30
N GLU A 505 -16.10 31.43 -17.17
CA GLU A 505 -16.62 31.75 -18.51
C GLU A 505 -16.85 30.50 -19.36
N ASP A 506 -15.90 29.54 -19.34
CA ASP A 506 -16.05 28.27 -20.06
C ASP A 506 -17.25 27.47 -19.57
N PHE A 507 -17.47 27.42 -18.25
CA PHE A 507 -18.63 26.72 -17.69
C PHE A 507 -19.95 27.45 -18.01
N LEU A 508 -20.01 28.77 -17.78
CA LEU A 508 -21.20 29.59 -18.04
C LEU A 508 -21.58 29.64 -19.52
N GLY A 509 -20.62 29.48 -20.43
CA GLY A 509 -20.89 29.36 -21.87
C GLY A 509 -21.63 28.08 -22.27
N ARG A 510 -21.63 27.05 -21.41
CA ARG A 510 -22.25 25.75 -21.67
C ARG A 510 -23.58 25.55 -20.92
N VAL A 511 -23.89 26.41 -19.95
CA VAL A 511 -24.98 26.29 -18.96
C VAL A 511 -25.96 27.47 -18.98
#